data_AF-A0A673IFN0-F1
#
_entry.id   AF-A0A673IFN0-F1
#
_cell.length_a   1.000
_cell.length_b   1.000
_cell.length_c   1.000
_cell.angle_alpha   90.00
_cell.angle_beta   90.00
_cell.angle_gamma   90.00
#
_symmetry.space_group_name_H-M   'P 1'
#
loop_
_entity.id
_entity.type
_entity.pdbx_description
1 polymer ?
#
loop_
_entity_poly.entity_id
_entity_poly.type
_entity_poly.pdbx_seq_one_letter_code
_entity_poly.pdbx_strand_id
1 'polypeptide(L)'
;MLLRMAVCARLCGVGQSRRCRRRQRHSQADQDSDSEMDMDDEEEGERVVGKTKDEPEGSSVSRSSSCHNSRPSGAGGLGSGASASAFAGPPHPQSLLDLPPELLVEIFSSLPGTALPNLALVCKKFRQILNTETIWRRRCIEEFGMRDDLRKMEIVGMSSRDLYVKRVNPQVKSGRFMKLLPDYEHMDYRDVYTHLLHPYRHILGLWQPDIGPYGGLLNVVVDGLFIIGWMYLPPHDPRVEDPMRRRPLFRIHMWEKNKATIECMYGHKGPHKGDIQTVKKDEFSTKCNQTDHHRMPGGRQEEFRTWLEEEWGRTLEDIFHEHMQELILMKFIYTSQYDNCLTYRRIYLPPCLPSDLLQPGLFKGTYGSHGLEIIMLSFHDSKAKATKLTGDPNVPAGQLTLEIDLNRPVRLPDLEHQRSMEELSRLVMEVHEEAQRGLQARDAPSEAAEVAPPQGAEGLDSAPPAGAEGVEPGAAACSAAPESQPFVLPLGVMARNEVYPRTCKMCFYGTGLIAGHGFTSPERTPGLFILFDDDRFGFIWLELKSFSLYSRLTDQLSHAQAPSMERFEAMLCNMQSWTS
;
A
#
# COMPACT_ATOMS: atom_id res chain seq x y z
N MET A 1 20.50 20.69 -22.87
CA MET A 1 19.62 20.34 -21.72
C MET A 1 18.62 21.42 -21.34
N LEU A 2 19.04 22.65 -20.98
CA LEU A 2 18.11 23.73 -20.56
C LEU A 2 17.03 24.08 -21.59
N LEU A 3 17.37 24.15 -22.88
CA LEU A 3 16.41 24.41 -23.94
C LEU A 3 15.38 23.27 -24.07
N ARG A 4 15.82 22.01 -24.00
CA ARG A 4 14.94 20.82 -23.99
C ARG A 4 14.03 20.81 -22.76
N MET A 5 14.54 21.19 -21.58
CA MET A 5 13.73 21.33 -20.37
C MET A 5 12.66 22.41 -20.52
N ALA A 6 12.99 23.56 -21.11
CA ALA A 6 12.05 24.63 -21.35
C ALA A 6 10.93 24.23 -22.34
N VAL A 7 11.26 23.46 -23.39
CA VAL A 7 10.28 22.93 -24.35
C VAL A 7 9.36 21.91 -23.69
N CYS A 8 9.90 20.96 -22.93
CA CYS A 8 9.10 19.96 -22.21
C CYS A 8 8.16 20.59 -21.17
N ALA A 9 8.61 21.64 -20.47
CA ALA A 9 7.76 22.37 -19.54
C ALA A 9 6.56 23.06 -20.23
N ARG A 10 6.73 23.57 -21.46
CA ARG A 10 5.62 24.15 -22.23
C ARG A 10 4.61 23.07 -22.65
N LEU A 11 5.08 21.91 -23.07
CA LEU A 11 4.22 20.77 -23.46
C LEU A 11 3.44 20.18 -22.27
N CYS A 12 4.02 20.23 -21.07
CA CYS A 12 3.35 19.83 -19.83
C CYS A 12 2.25 20.81 -19.36
N GLY A 13 1.96 21.90 -20.08
CA GLY A 13 0.99 22.90 -19.68
C GLY A 13 1.38 23.62 -18.38
N VAL A 14 2.68 23.85 -18.15
CA VAL A 14 3.23 24.49 -16.94
C VAL A 14 3.02 26.01 -16.99
N GLY A 15 1.75 26.42 -17.07
CA GLY A 15 1.27 27.79 -16.93
C GLY A 15 0.27 27.83 -15.78
N GLN A 16 0.66 28.47 -14.68
CA GLN A 16 -0.05 28.60 -13.40
C GLN A 16 -0.16 27.31 -12.57
N SER A 17 0.63 27.30 -11.49
CA SER A 17 0.55 26.37 -10.36
C SER A 17 -0.91 26.01 -10.07
N ARG A 18 -1.25 24.70 -10.18
CA ARG A 18 -2.43 24.13 -9.51
C ARG A 18 -2.20 24.23 -8.01
N ARG A 19 -2.35 25.44 -7.45
CA ARG A 19 -2.39 25.67 -6.01
C ARG A 19 -3.50 24.80 -5.45
N CYS A 20 -3.17 23.95 -4.48
CA CYS A 20 -4.16 23.35 -3.58
C CYS A 20 -5.19 24.42 -3.21
N ARG A 21 -6.48 24.16 -3.48
CA ARG A 21 -7.58 25.11 -3.26
C ARG A 21 -7.50 25.70 -1.85
N ARG A 22 -7.00 26.93 -1.75
CA ARG A 22 -7.05 27.76 -0.55
C ARG A 22 -8.50 28.21 -0.41
N ARG A 23 -9.34 27.49 0.33
CA ARG A 23 -10.66 28.00 0.74
C ARG A 23 -10.44 29.09 1.79
N GLN A 24 -10.27 30.34 1.34
CA GLN A 24 -10.50 31.51 2.19
C GLN A 24 -12.01 31.72 2.30
N ARG A 25 -12.51 31.86 3.53
CA ARG A 25 -13.87 32.32 3.81
C ARG A 25 -13.98 33.76 3.29
N HIS A 26 -14.87 34.02 2.33
CA HIS A 26 -15.25 35.37 1.96
C HIS A 26 -16.15 35.96 3.05
N SER A 27 -15.70 37.04 3.69
CA SER A 27 -16.58 38.11 4.15
C SER A 27 -16.56 39.20 3.08
N GLN A 28 -17.73 39.57 2.57
CA GLN A 28 -17.93 40.67 1.63
C GLN A 28 -17.68 42.01 2.31
N ALA A 29 -16.85 42.85 1.68
CA ALA A 29 -17.04 44.28 1.53
C ALA A 29 -16.08 44.79 0.43
N ASP A 30 -16.60 45.66 -0.41
CA ASP A 30 -16.13 46.02 -1.74
C ASP A 30 -14.87 46.90 -1.81
N GLN A 31 -14.39 46.99 -3.06
CA GLN A 31 -13.26 47.70 -3.65
C GLN A 31 -13.29 49.23 -3.41
N ASP A 32 -12.12 49.85 -3.28
CA ASP A 32 -11.64 50.83 -4.28
C ASP A 32 -10.14 51.17 -4.09
N SER A 33 -9.51 51.47 -5.23
CA SER A 33 -8.09 51.78 -5.46
C SER A 33 -7.75 53.24 -5.11
N ASP A 34 -6.56 53.50 -4.55
CA ASP A 34 -5.54 54.37 -5.20
C ASP A 34 -4.32 54.74 -4.34
N SER A 35 -3.18 54.76 -5.04
CA SER A 35 -2.01 55.65 -4.91
C SER A 35 -0.93 55.45 -3.82
N GLU A 36 0.30 55.62 -4.30
CA GLU A 36 1.62 55.56 -3.66
C GLU A 36 1.86 56.71 -2.65
N MET A 37 2.71 56.48 -1.63
CA MET A 37 3.87 57.32 -1.26
C MET A 37 4.49 56.87 0.09
N ASP A 38 5.83 56.99 0.15
CA ASP A 38 6.72 56.78 1.29
C ASP A 38 6.41 57.68 2.51
N MET A 39 6.76 57.22 3.72
CA MET A 39 7.61 57.90 4.73
C MET A 39 7.53 57.18 6.09
N ASP A 40 8.69 57.15 6.75
CA ASP A 40 8.93 56.68 8.12
C ASP A 40 8.05 57.39 9.17
N ASP A 41 7.79 56.72 10.29
CA ASP A 41 7.97 57.30 11.64
C ASP A 41 7.76 56.26 12.76
N GLU A 42 8.71 56.26 13.69
CA GLU A 42 8.63 55.66 15.02
C GLU A 42 7.68 56.49 15.92
N GLU A 43 6.90 55.86 16.80
CA GLU A 43 6.87 56.22 18.24
C GLU A 43 5.95 55.31 19.08
N GLU A 44 6.30 55.28 20.36
CA GLU A 44 5.80 54.47 21.47
C GLU A 44 4.33 54.71 21.88
N GLY A 45 3.78 53.79 22.69
CA GLY A 45 2.49 53.99 23.34
C GLY A 45 2.03 52.87 24.28
N GLU A 46 2.68 52.79 25.44
CA GLU A 46 2.12 52.50 26.78
C GLU A 46 1.36 51.20 27.16
N ARG A 47 2.02 50.53 28.11
CA ARG A 47 1.58 49.75 29.29
C ARG A 47 0.12 49.89 29.78
N VAL A 48 -0.41 48.77 30.29
CA VAL A 48 -1.01 48.71 31.64
C VAL A 48 -0.54 47.46 32.39
N VAL A 49 -0.14 47.69 33.64
CA VAL A 49 0.41 46.80 34.66
C VAL A 49 -0.69 46.31 35.60
N GLY A 50 -0.53 45.10 36.16
CA GLY A 50 -1.22 44.66 37.38
C GLY A 50 -0.49 43.52 38.08
N LYS A 51 0.54 43.86 38.89
CA LYS A 51 1.02 43.04 40.04
C LYS A 51 0.05 43.30 41.22
N THR A 52 -0.12 42.46 42.25
CA THR A 52 0.86 42.08 43.28
C THR A 52 0.26 41.11 44.32
N LYS A 53 1.08 40.15 44.80
CA LYS A 53 1.43 39.81 46.23
C LYS A 53 0.36 39.21 47.16
N ASP A 54 0.66 38.40 48.18
CA ASP A 54 1.88 37.86 48.82
C ASP A 54 1.44 36.65 49.69
N GLU A 55 2.35 35.70 49.95
CA GLU A 55 2.26 34.71 51.05
C GLU A 55 2.57 35.36 52.43
N PRO A 56 2.47 34.62 53.56
CA PRO A 56 3.67 33.94 54.05
C PRO A 56 3.47 32.59 54.79
N GLU A 57 4.63 31.96 54.99
CA GLU A 57 4.98 30.67 55.59
C GLU A 57 4.60 30.42 57.07
N GLY A 58 4.66 29.15 57.48
CA GLY A 58 4.78 28.71 58.88
C GLY A 58 5.10 27.21 59.02
N SER A 59 6.31 26.91 59.49
CA SER A 59 6.95 25.58 59.56
C SER A 59 6.80 24.83 60.90
N SER A 60 6.96 23.49 60.83
CA SER A 60 7.38 22.53 61.89
C SER A 60 6.36 22.22 63.01
N VAL A 61 6.18 21.00 63.55
CA VAL A 61 7.15 20.07 64.17
C VAL A 61 6.57 18.64 64.21
N SER A 62 7.44 17.65 64.04
CA SER A 62 7.26 16.20 64.24
C SER A 62 7.00 15.77 65.70
N ARG A 63 6.12 14.77 65.95
CA ARG A 63 6.23 13.90 67.13
C ARG A 63 5.54 12.54 66.94
N SER A 64 6.32 11.50 67.21
CA SER A 64 5.98 10.07 67.31
C SER A 64 5.37 9.70 68.68
N SER A 65 4.43 8.74 68.72
CA SER A 65 4.11 7.85 69.87
C SER A 65 2.94 6.93 69.45
N SER A 66 3.15 5.66 69.10
CA SER A 66 3.24 4.46 69.95
C SER A 66 2.02 4.17 70.84
N CYS A 67 1.29 3.10 70.47
CA CYS A 67 0.61 2.07 71.27
C CYS A 67 -0.05 2.41 72.62
N HIS A 68 -1.32 2.02 72.79
CA HIS A 68 -1.74 1.10 73.85
C HIS A 68 -3.15 0.53 73.61
N ASN A 69 -3.22 -0.81 73.53
CA ASN A 69 -4.41 -1.61 73.76
C ASN A 69 -4.69 -1.69 75.27
N SER A 70 -5.96 -1.69 75.67
CA SER A 70 -6.43 -2.28 76.94
C SER A 70 -7.90 -2.67 76.85
N ARG A 71 -8.16 -3.96 77.14
CA ARG A 71 -9.47 -4.62 77.33
C ARG A 71 -10.22 -4.09 78.57
N PRO A 72 -11.50 -4.46 78.76
CA PRO A 72 -11.86 -5.63 79.61
C PRO A 72 -12.88 -6.56 78.90
N SER A 73 -12.74 -7.89 78.93
CA SER A 73 -13.21 -8.86 79.96
C SER A 73 -14.72 -9.10 80.01
N GLY A 74 -15.13 -10.36 79.78
CA GLY A 74 -16.47 -10.87 80.07
C GLY A 74 -16.69 -12.30 79.58
N ALA A 75 -16.90 -13.22 80.53
CA ALA A 75 -17.18 -14.67 80.48
C ALA A 75 -18.06 -15.14 79.30
N GLY A 76 -17.94 -16.35 78.73
CA GLY A 76 -17.79 -17.67 79.35
C GLY A 76 -19.05 -18.49 79.00
N GLY A 77 -18.89 -19.59 78.25
CA GLY A 77 -20.02 -20.44 77.85
C GLY A 77 -19.59 -21.60 76.96
N LEU A 78 -19.43 -22.77 77.56
CA LEU A 78 -19.22 -24.07 76.90
C LEU A 78 -20.48 -24.46 76.12
N GLY A 79 -20.30 -24.98 74.91
CA GLY A 79 -21.36 -25.55 74.09
C GLY A 79 -20.79 -26.43 72.97
N SER A 80 -20.73 -27.72 73.25
CA SER A 80 -20.38 -28.81 72.34
C SER A 80 -21.27 -28.81 71.08
N GLY A 81 -20.70 -29.12 69.91
CA GLY A 81 -21.50 -29.27 68.69
C GLY A 81 -20.71 -29.46 67.41
N ALA A 82 -20.34 -30.72 67.17
CA ALA A 82 -20.25 -31.37 65.86
C ALA A 82 -19.58 -30.63 64.67
N SER A 83 -18.44 -31.21 64.28
CA SER A 83 -17.95 -31.33 62.92
C SER A 83 -18.99 -31.15 61.81
N ALA A 84 -18.82 -30.08 61.03
CA ALA A 84 -19.10 -30.09 59.60
C ALA A 84 -17.94 -29.36 58.92
N SER A 85 -16.88 -30.12 58.66
CA SER A 85 -15.86 -29.81 57.67
C SER A 85 -16.53 -29.82 56.29
N ALA A 86 -17.26 -28.76 55.98
CA ALA A 86 -17.58 -28.45 54.59
C ALA A 86 -16.28 -27.99 53.95
N PHE A 87 -15.72 -28.83 53.08
CA PHE A 87 -14.76 -28.40 52.07
C PHE A 87 -15.44 -27.33 51.22
N ALA A 88 -15.41 -26.08 51.68
CA ALA A 88 -15.71 -24.94 50.84
C ALA A 88 -14.59 -24.89 49.81
N GLY A 89 -14.87 -25.40 48.60
CA GLY A 89 -14.04 -25.12 47.44
C GLY A 89 -13.81 -23.61 47.31
N PRO A 90 -12.74 -23.18 46.61
CA PRO A 90 -12.43 -21.76 46.49
C PRO A 90 -13.68 -20.98 46.05
N PRO A 91 -13.98 -19.84 46.69
CA PRO A 91 -15.22 -19.11 46.42
C PRO A 91 -15.32 -18.78 44.94
N HIS A 92 -16.42 -19.19 44.30
CA HIS A 92 -16.69 -18.83 42.91
C HIS A 92 -16.92 -17.31 42.83
N PRO A 93 -16.23 -16.59 41.93
CA PRO A 93 -16.36 -15.15 41.80
C PRO A 93 -17.80 -14.79 41.40
N GLN A 94 -18.45 -13.90 42.16
CA GLN A 94 -19.84 -13.49 41.90
C GLN A 94 -19.93 -12.31 40.94
N SER A 95 -18.84 -11.57 40.76
CA SER A 95 -18.73 -10.45 39.83
C SER A 95 -17.36 -10.45 39.13
N LEU A 96 -17.28 -9.75 37.99
CA LEU A 96 -16.01 -9.55 37.28
C LEU A 96 -14.96 -8.87 38.18
N LEU A 97 -15.38 -8.05 39.15
CA LEU A 97 -14.48 -7.38 40.10
C LEU A 97 -13.84 -8.33 41.10
N ASP A 98 -14.40 -9.52 41.31
CA ASP A 98 -13.88 -10.52 42.25
C ASP A 98 -12.76 -11.37 41.64
N LEU A 99 -12.53 -11.24 40.33
CA LEU A 99 -11.44 -11.94 39.67
C LEU A 99 -10.05 -11.43 40.15
N PRO A 100 -9.08 -12.35 40.26
CA PRO A 100 -7.67 -12.02 40.40
C PRO A 100 -7.20 -11.05 39.31
N PRO A 101 -6.29 -10.10 39.61
CA PRO A 101 -5.77 -9.15 38.64
C PRO A 101 -5.18 -9.79 37.38
N GLU A 102 -4.57 -10.98 37.50
CA GLU A 102 -3.93 -11.70 36.41
C GLU A 102 -4.95 -12.15 35.36
N LEU A 103 -6.10 -12.68 35.80
CA LEU A 103 -7.21 -13.05 34.91
C LEU A 103 -7.84 -11.82 34.27
N LEU A 104 -7.94 -10.70 35.01
CA LEU A 104 -8.41 -9.44 34.45
C LEU A 104 -7.45 -8.88 33.38
N VAL A 105 -6.14 -8.98 33.60
CA VAL A 105 -5.13 -8.61 32.59
C VAL A 105 -5.29 -9.49 31.36
N GLU A 106 -5.49 -10.80 31.50
CA GLU A 106 -5.69 -11.71 30.38
C GLU A 106 -6.96 -11.37 29.58
N ILE A 107 -8.09 -11.17 30.26
CA ILE A 107 -9.36 -10.75 29.66
C ILE A 107 -9.19 -9.42 28.94
N PHE A 108 -8.66 -8.39 29.61
CA PHE A 108 -8.50 -7.06 29.00
C PHE A 108 -7.49 -7.08 27.85
N SER A 109 -6.46 -7.90 27.94
CA SER A 109 -5.49 -8.11 26.85
C SER A 109 -6.08 -8.81 25.64
N SER A 110 -7.29 -9.37 25.69
CA SER A 110 -7.99 -9.96 24.54
C SER A 110 -8.94 -8.98 23.83
N LEU A 111 -9.23 -7.83 24.45
CA LEU A 111 -10.14 -6.84 23.90
C LEU A 111 -9.43 -5.90 22.92
N PRO A 112 -10.14 -5.34 21.93
CA PRO A 112 -9.59 -4.29 21.08
C PRO A 112 -9.11 -3.10 21.92
N GLY A 113 -7.97 -2.51 21.55
CA GLY A 113 -7.38 -1.38 22.26
C GLY A 113 -8.32 -0.17 22.31
N THR A 114 -9.24 -0.05 21.35
CA THR A 114 -10.31 0.97 21.31
C THR A 114 -11.38 0.81 22.40
N ALA A 115 -11.55 -0.39 22.97
CA ALA A 115 -12.49 -0.64 24.07
C ALA A 115 -11.88 -0.36 25.45
N LEU A 116 -10.54 -0.39 25.58
CA LEU A 116 -9.83 -0.22 26.84
C LEU A 116 -10.08 1.14 27.53
N PRO A 117 -10.18 2.28 26.81
CA PRO A 117 -10.52 3.56 27.43
C PRO A 117 -11.87 3.52 28.17
N ASN A 118 -12.89 2.86 27.58
CA ASN A 118 -14.21 2.73 28.22
C ASN A 118 -14.12 1.86 29.48
N LEU A 119 -13.35 0.77 29.45
CA LEU A 119 -13.11 -0.05 30.64
C LEU A 119 -12.37 0.71 31.76
N ALA A 120 -11.44 1.59 31.40
CA ALA A 120 -10.74 2.43 32.37
C ALA A 120 -11.67 3.42 33.10
N LEU A 121 -12.83 3.73 32.52
CA LEU A 121 -13.84 4.61 33.11
C LEU A 121 -14.81 3.87 34.04
N VAL A 122 -14.85 2.53 34.03
CA VAL A 122 -15.80 1.73 34.82
C VAL A 122 -15.53 1.84 36.32
N CYS A 123 -14.28 1.64 36.76
CA CYS A 123 -13.92 1.75 38.18
C CYS A 123 -12.41 1.96 38.40
N LYS A 124 -12.02 2.32 39.63
CA LYS A 124 -10.62 2.51 40.02
C LYS A 124 -9.76 1.25 39.82
N LYS A 125 -10.29 0.06 40.13
CA LYS A 125 -9.58 -1.22 39.96
C LYS A 125 -9.23 -1.45 38.49
N PHE A 126 -10.18 -1.27 37.57
CA PHE A 126 -9.94 -1.45 36.14
C PHE A 126 -8.96 -0.41 35.58
N ARG A 127 -9.09 0.85 35.98
CA ARG A 127 -8.14 1.90 35.61
C ARG A 127 -6.71 1.55 36.04
N GLN A 128 -6.54 1.01 37.25
CA GLN A 128 -5.22 0.59 37.76
C GLN A 128 -4.68 -0.61 36.97
N ILE A 129 -5.52 -1.62 36.71
CA ILE A 129 -5.13 -2.80 35.91
C ILE A 129 -4.74 -2.40 34.48
N LEU A 130 -5.44 -1.44 33.88
CA LEU A 130 -5.14 -0.95 32.52
C LEU A 130 -3.88 -0.09 32.42
N ASN A 131 -3.21 0.24 33.54
CA ASN A 131 -1.85 0.78 33.49
C ASN A 131 -0.80 -0.32 33.26
N THR A 132 -1.19 -1.60 33.23
CA THR A 132 -0.28 -2.72 32.95
C THR A 132 0.20 -2.66 31.50
N GLU A 133 1.50 -2.48 31.33
CA GLU A 133 2.16 -2.32 30.03
C GLU A 133 1.95 -3.51 29.07
N THR A 134 1.91 -4.74 29.60
CA THR A 134 1.77 -5.96 28.80
C THR A 134 0.46 -6.01 28.01
N ILE A 135 -0.60 -5.37 28.52
CA ILE A 135 -1.89 -5.22 27.81
C ILE A 135 -1.66 -4.42 26.54
N TRP A 136 -1.11 -3.21 26.67
CA TRP A 136 -0.88 -2.29 25.56
C TRP A 136 0.15 -2.82 24.58
N ARG A 137 1.20 -3.48 25.07
CA ARG A 137 2.17 -4.19 24.24
C ARG A 137 1.50 -5.19 23.32
N ARG A 138 0.59 -6.02 23.85
CA ARG A 138 -0.16 -6.99 23.05
C ARG A 138 -1.02 -6.27 22.00
N ARG A 139 -1.71 -5.18 22.36
CA ARG A 139 -2.52 -4.39 21.40
C ARG A 139 -1.67 -3.81 20.27
N CYS A 140 -0.51 -3.21 20.57
CA CYS A 140 0.41 -2.68 19.56
C CYS A 140 0.90 -3.76 18.58
N ILE A 141 1.19 -4.97 19.08
CA ILE A 141 1.65 -6.09 18.26
C ILE A 141 0.50 -6.64 17.40
N GLU A 142 -0.64 -6.95 18.01
CA GLU A 142 -1.74 -7.65 17.33
C GLU A 142 -2.51 -6.75 16.36
N GLU A 143 -2.71 -5.48 16.70
CA GLU A 143 -3.52 -4.56 15.88
C GLU A 143 -2.69 -3.81 14.83
N PHE A 144 -1.41 -3.59 15.11
CA PHE A 144 -0.53 -2.75 14.28
C PHE A 144 0.73 -3.46 13.78
N GLY A 145 0.95 -4.73 14.14
CA GLY A 145 2.09 -5.51 13.66
C GLY A 145 3.44 -4.99 14.15
N MET A 146 3.48 -4.24 15.25
CA MET A 146 4.71 -3.66 15.79
C MET A 146 5.68 -4.78 16.22
N ARG A 147 6.80 -4.96 15.51
CA ARG A 147 7.72 -6.10 15.72
C ARG A 147 8.75 -5.88 16.84
N ASP A 148 9.11 -4.63 17.12
CA ASP A 148 10.18 -4.32 18.07
C ASP A 148 9.70 -4.35 19.53
N ASP A 149 10.51 -4.96 20.39
CA ASP A 149 10.33 -4.92 21.83
C ASP A 149 11.06 -3.71 22.40
N LEU A 150 10.33 -2.72 22.91
CA LEU A 150 10.90 -1.49 23.48
C LEU A 150 11.97 -1.83 24.54
N ARG A 151 11.74 -2.92 25.29
CA ARG A 151 12.64 -3.40 26.34
C ARG A 151 13.92 -4.05 25.80
N LYS A 152 13.89 -4.65 24.61
CA LYS A 152 15.11 -5.18 23.96
C LYS A 152 15.98 -4.04 23.40
N MET A 153 15.37 -2.93 23.00
CA MET A 153 16.09 -1.75 22.52
C MET A 153 16.88 -1.08 23.65
N GLU A 154 16.33 -1.05 24.87
CA GLU A 154 17.03 -0.59 26.08
C GLU A 154 18.24 -1.48 26.44
N ILE A 155 18.10 -2.80 26.35
CA ILE A 155 19.15 -3.77 26.72
C ILE A 155 20.34 -3.75 25.75
N VAL A 156 20.10 -3.56 24.45
CA VAL A 156 21.16 -3.61 23.42
C VAL A 156 21.96 -2.30 23.36
N GLY A 157 21.50 -1.23 24.02
CA GLY A 157 22.18 0.07 24.04
C GLY A 157 22.29 0.76 22.67
N MET A 158 21.55 0.27 21.66
CA MET A 158 21.41 0.92 20.35
C MET A 158 20.16 1.80 20.35
N SER A 159 20.28 3.06 19.94
CA SER A 159 19.09 3.91 19.84
C SER A 159 18.20 3.44 18.69
N SER A 160 16.88 3.61 18.85
CA SER A 160 15.89 3.47 17.77
C SER A 160 16.29 4.23 16.50
N ARG A 161 16.90 5.41 16.70
CA ARG A 161 17.48 6.25 15.66
C ARG A 161 18.64 5.56 14.94
N ASP A 162 19.54 4.87 15.63
CA ASP A 162 20.66 4.16 15.01
C ASP A 162 20.21 2.95 14.19
N LEU A 163 19.23 2.18 14.71
CA LEU A 163 18.61 1.08 13.98
C LEU A 163 17.90 1.59 12.72
N TYR A 164 17.17 2.70 12.85
CA TYR A 164 16.53 3.39 11.72
C TYR A 164 17.58 3.86 10.70
N VAL A 165 18.63 4.57 11.13
CA VAL A 165 19.66 5.11 10.23
C VAL A 165 20.37 4.00 9.48
N LYS A 166 20.73 2.89 10.14
CA LYS A 166 21.31 1.71 9.48
C LYS A 166 20.36 1.06 8.47
N ARG A 167 19.06 1.04 8.75
CA ARG A 167 18.06 0.41 7.88
C ARG A 167 17.72 1.28 6.67
N VAL A 168 17.69 2.59 6.86
CA VAL A 168 17.35 3.59 5.83
C VAL A 168 18.55 3.92 4.95
N ASN A 169 19.76 3.96 5.52
CA ASN A 169 21.00 4.11 4.79
C ASN A 169 22.08 3.17 5.37
N PRO A 170 22.21 1.95 4.82
CA PRO A 170 23.18 0.96 5.29
C PRO A 170 24.64 1.42 5.21
N GLN A 171 24.94 2.44 4.39
CA GLN A 171 26.29 2.96 4.21
C GLN A 171 26.69 4.02 5.25
N VAL A 172 25.76 4.47 6.09
CA VAL A 172 26.11 5.33 7.22
C VAL A 172 26.87 4.50 8.25
N LYS A 173 28.20 4.66 8.30
CA LYS A 173 29.02 4.13 9.38
C LYS A 173 28.45 4.68 10.69
N SER A 174 28.10 3.79 11.62
CA SER A 174 27.75 4.19 12.98
C SER A 174 28.93 4.95 13.57
N GLY A 175 28.90 6.28 13.51
CA GLY A 175 29.80 7.09 14.29
C GLY A 175 29.63 6.72 15.75
N ARG A 176 30.70 6.81 16.54
CA ARG A 176 30.59 6.89 18.00
C ARG A 176 29.83 8.17 18.33
N PHE A 177 28.51 8.13 18.26
CA PHE A 177 27.67 9.14 18.89
C PHE A 177 27.63 8.77 20.37
N MET A 178 28.42 9.49 21.17
CA MET A 178 28.21 9.55 22.61
C MET A 178 26.77 10.02 22.85
N LYS A 179 26.11 9.32 23.78
CA LYS A 179 24.85 9.70 24.44
C LYS A 179 24.67 11.21 24.47
N LEU A 180 23.60 11.71 23.86
CA LEU A 180 22.92 12.96 24.19
C LEU A 180 21.62 13.03 23.37
N LEU A 181 20.66 12.17 23.68
CA LEU A 181 19.26 12.31 23.23
C LEU A 181 18.35 11.89 24.38
N PRO A 182 17.18 12.56 24.53
CA PRO A 182 16.43 12.66 25.77
C PRO A 182 15.95 11.30 26.27
N ASP A 183 15.79 11.21 27.58
CA ASP A 183 15.50 10.01 28.35
C ASP A 183 14.33 9.21 27.75
N TYR A 184 14.69 8.18 26.96
CA TYR A 184 13.75 7.14 26.52
C TYR A 184 13.14 6.35 27.68
N GLU A 185 13.67 6.54 28.89
CA GLU A 185 13.40 5.79 30.12
C GLU A 185 11.92 5.79 30.56
N HIS A 186 11.02 6.51 29.86
CA HIS A 186 9.61 6.68 30.27
C HIS A 186 8.56 6.55 29.14
N MET A 187 8.91 6.07 27.94
CA MET A 187 7.91 5.77 26.90
C MET A 187 7.32 4.37 27.09
N ASP A 188 6.04 4.30 27.41
CA ASP A 188 5.32 3.03 27.53
C ASP A 188 4.51 2.70 26.26
N TYR A 189 4.10 1.44 26.12
CA TYR A 189 3.27 1.01 24.98
C TYR A 189 1.92 1.70 24.92
N ARG A 190 1.40 2.21 26.04
CA ARG A 190 0.14 2.95 26.07
C ARG A 190 0.30 4.30 25.40
N ASP A 191 1.42 4.99 25.62
CA ASP A 191 1.76 6.24 24.98
C ASP A 191 1.92 6.04 23.46
N VAL A 192 2.65 5.00 23.05
CA VAL A 192 2.84 4.63 21.64
C VAL A 192 1.48 4.34 20.97
N TYR A 193 0.63 3.54 21.63
CA TYR A 193 -0.71 3.26 21.12
C TYR A 193 -1.54 4.54 20.97
N THR A 194 -1.54 5.39 22.00
CA THR A 194 -2.44 6.55 22.09
C THR A 194 -2.01 7.72 21.20
N HIS A 195 -0.71 7.95 21.05
CA HIS A 195 -0.18 9.15 20.41
C HIS A 195 0.46 8.90 19.04
N LEU A 196 0.80 7.64 18.70
CA LEU A 196 1.37 7.27 17.40
C LEU A 196 0.46 6.32 16.63
N LEU A 197 0.19 5.12 17.15
CA LEU A 197 -0.45 4.08 16.35
C LEU A 197 -1.92 4.38 16.06
N HIS A 198 -2.72 4.62 17.11
CA HIS A 198 -4.15 4.87 16.94
C HIS A 198 -4.43 6.17 16.16
N PRO A 199 -3.78 7.33 16.43
CA PRO A 199 -4.02 8.55 15.66
C PRO A 199 -3.75 8.41 14.15
N TYR A 200 -2.68 7.69 13.79
CA TYR A 200 -2.26 7.52 12.40
C TYR A 200 -2.71 6.19 11.78
N ARG A 201 -3.61 5.44 12.43
CA ARG A 201 -4.11 4.14 11.94
C ARG A 201 -4.67 4.17 10.52
N HIS A 202 -5.28 5.29 10.12
CA HIS A 202 -5.92 5.43 8.81
C HIS A 202 -4.91 5.61 7.67
N ILE A 203 -3.66 6.00 7.94
CA ILE A 203 -2.65 6.12 6.88
C ILE A 203 -1.85 4.83 6.67
N LEU A 204 -1.98 3.83 7.56
CA LEU A 204 -1.33 2.54 7.39
C LEU A 204 -1.92 1.79 6.19
N GLY A 205 -1.07 1.09 5.45
CA GLY A 205 -1.47 0.31 4.28
C GLY A 205 -0.76 0.70 2.99
N LEU A 206 -1.32 0.20 1.88
CA LEU A 206 -0.81 0.38 0.55
C LEU A 206 -1.55 1.51 -0.19
N TRP A 207 -0.79 2.33 -0.92
CA TRP A 207 -1.30 3.55 -1.52
C TRP A 207 -0.69 3.81 -2.88
N GLN A 208 -1.50 4.41 -3.76
CA GLN A 208 -1.05 5.00 -5.02
C GLN A 208 -1.06 6.52 -4.89
N PRO A 209 0.05 7.22 -5.16
CA PRO A 209 0.09 8.67 -5.22
C PRO A 209 -0.58 9.19 -6.50
N ASP A 210 -1.29 10.31 -6.37
CA ASP A 210 -1.95 11.01 -7.47
C ASP A 210 -0.94 11.92 -8.20
N ILE A 211 -0.15 11.32 -9.10
CA ILE A 211 0.90 11.99 -9.89
C ILE A 211 0.55 11.96 -11.37
N GLY A 212 -0.64 12.45 -11.71
CA GLY A 212 -1.13 12.46 -13.09
C GLY A 212 -1.10 11.05 -13.69
N PRO A 213 -0.53 10.86 -14.90
CA PRO A 213 -0.51 9.54 -15.52
C PRO A 213 0.49 8.56 -14.88
N TYR A 214 1.42 9.04 -14.06
CA TYR A 214 2.56 8.24 -13.60
C TYR A 214 2.24 7.33 -12.41
N GLY A 215 1.32 7.73 -11.54
CA GLY A 215 1.02 6.98 -10.31
C GLY A 215 2.24 6.76 -9.42
N GLY A 216 2.33 5.58 -8.81
CA GLY A 216 3.39 5.21 -7.86
C GLY A 216 2.95 4.10 -6.91
N LEU A 217 3.87 3.66 -6.05
CA LEU A 217 3.58 2.68 -5.00
C LEU A 217 4.17 3.15 -3.67
N LEU A 218 3.32 3.37 -2.67
CA LEU A 218 3.71 3.72 -1.31
C LEU A 218 3.15 2.69 -0.34
N ASN A 219 4.00 2.13 0.52
CA ASN A 219 3.57 1.32 1.66
C ASN A 219 3.88 2.05 2.96
N VAL A 220 2.86 2.32 3.77
CA VAL A 220 3.00 2.99 5.06
C VAL A 220 2.93 1.94 6.17
N VAL A 221 4.02 1.80 6.91
CA VAL A 221 4.22 0.71 7.87
C VAL A 221 4.69 1.21 9.23
N VAL A 222 4.42 0.42 10.26
CA VAL A 222 4.98 0.60 11.60
C VAL A 222 6.33 -0.10 11.68
N ASP A 223 7.35 0.63 12.13
CA ASP A 223 8.70 0.14 12.36
C ASP A 223 9.24 0.68 13.70
N GLY A 224 9.12 -0.13 14.75
CA GLY A 224 9.38 0.30 16.13
C GLY A 224 8.57 1.52 16.53
N LEU A 225 9.26 2.62 16.84
CA LEU A 225 8.68 3.92 17.20
C LEU A 225 8.43 4.85 16.00
N PHE A 226 8.54 4.31 14.78
CA PHE A 226 8.33 5.05 13.55
C PHE A 226 7.10 4.53 12.81
N ILE A 227 6.39 5.43 12.16
CA ILE A 227 5.54 5.13 11.01
C ILE A 227 6.24 5.69 9.79
N ILE A 228 6.54 4.86 8.79
CA ILE A 228 7.34 5.24 7.63
C ILE A 228 6.55 5.02 6.35
N GLY A 229 6.47 6.04 5.50
CA GLY A 229 5.97 5.92 4.14
C GLY A 229 7.10 5.53 3.18
N TRP A 230 7.19 4.24 2.84
CA TRP A 230 8.17 3.71 1.89
C TRP A 230 7.63 3.79 0.47
N MET A 231 8.27 4.61 -0.37
CA MET A 231 8.02 4.62 -1.81
C MET A 231 8.82 3.51 -2.46
N TYR A 232 8.13 2.66 -3.22
CA TYR A 232 8.69 1.57 -3.99
C TYR A 232 8.85 2.03 -5.44
N LEU A 233 10.04 1.83 -5.99
CA LEU A 233 10.40 2.21 -7.34
C LEU A 233 10.90 0.96 -8.09
N PRO A 234 10.54 0.78 -9.37
CA PRO A 234 11.03 -0.36 -10.13
C PRO A 234 12.57 -0.30 -10.25
N PRO A 235 13.24 -1.43 -10.52
CA PRO A 235 14.66 -1.42 -10.85
C PRO A 235 14.92 -0.63 -12.15
N HIS A 236 16.18 -0.47 -12.51
CA HIS A 236 16.53 0.23 -13.75
C HIS A 236 16.15 -0.61 -14.97
N ASP A 237 15.62 0.04 -16.00
CA ASP A 237 15.31 -0.61 -17.26
C ASP A 237 16.57 -1.21 -17.92
N PRO A 238 16.50 -2.42 -18.51
CA PRO A 238 15.35 -3.32 -18.59
C PRO A 238 15.39 -4.46 -17.55
N ARG A 239 16.05 -4.29 -16.40
CA ARG A 239 16.32 -5.37 -15.43
C ARG A 239 15.09 -5.74 -14.60
N VAL A 240 14.08 -6.31 -15.25
CA VAL A 240 12.77 -6.60 -14.66
C VAL A 240 12.81 -7.60 -13.51
N GLU A 241 13.84 -8.44 -13.40
CA GLU A 241 13.95 -9.42 -12.30
C GLU A 241 14.64 -8.86 -11.05
N ASP A 242 15.30 -7.71 -11.15
CA ASP A 242 15.97 -7.08 -10.02
C ASP A 242 14.97 -6.69 -8.90
N PRO A 243 15.44 -6.62 -7.64
CA PRO A 243 14.59 -6.22 -6.53
C PRO A 243 14.13 -4.75 -6.64
N MET A 244 13.02 -4.44 -5.97
CA MET A 244 12.52 -3.07 -5.91
C MET A 244 13.50 -2.15 -5.18
N ARG A 245 13.66 -0.93 -5.70
CA ARG A 245 14.29 0.15 -4.97
C ARG A 245 13.27 0.74 -3.99
N ARG A 246 13.74 1.19 -2.83
CA ARG A 246 12.87 1.77 -1.78
C ARG A 246 13.48 3.05 -1.23
N ARG A 247 12.65 4.06 -1.01
CA ARG A 247 13.05 5.31 -0.34
C ARG A 247 11.96 5.79 0.63
N PRO A 248 12.32 6.35 1.79
CA PRO A 248 11.31 6.93 2.68
C PRO A 248 10.91 8.31 2.14
N LEU A 249 9.61 8.62 2.11
CA LEU A 249 9.11 9.96 1.76
C LEU A 249 8.77 10.81 2.97
N PHE A 250 8.33 10.16 4.04
CA PHE A 250 8.07 10.78 5.31
C PHE A 250 8.25 9.75 6.43
N ARG A 251 8.40 10.26 7.64
CA ARG A 251 8.28 9.45 8.85
C ARG A 251 7.50 10.21 9.92
N ILE A 252 6.87 9.45 10.80
CA ILE A 252 6.24 9.93 12.01
C ILE A 252 6.91 9.23 13.17
N HIS A 253 7.36 9.97 14.17
CA HIS A 253 8.04 9.39 15.32
C HIS A 253 7.71 10.14 16.60
N MET A 254 8.01 9.49 17.73
CA MET A 254 7.90 10.08 19.05
C MET A 254 9.28 10.07 19.72
N TRP A 255 9.80 11.26 20.04
CA TRP A 255 10.96 11.44 20.93
C TRP A 255 10.55 11.87 22.33
N GLU A 256 9.42 12.57 22.47
CA GLU A 256 8.89 13.08 23.72
C GLU A 256 7.58 12.38 24.06
N LYS A 257 7.27 12.26 25.37
CA LYS A 257 5.99 11.75 25.84
C LYS A 257 4.86 12.62 25.25
N ASN A 258 3.79 11.97 24.78
CA ASN A 258 2.56 12.58 24.27
C ASN A 258 2.64 13.39 22.96
N LYS A 259 3.78 13.41 22.25
CA LYS A 259 3.90 14.19 21.00
C LYS A 259 4.56 13.40 19.88
N ALA A 260 3.77 13.05 18.87
CA ALA A 260 4.28 12.59 17.59
C ALA A 260 4.70 13.79 16.74
N THR A 261 5.81 13.63 16.02
CA THR A 261 6.31 14.63 15.07
C THR A 261 6.43 14.00 13.69
N ILE A 262 6.16 14.81 12.67
CA ILE A 262 6.13 14.39 11.28
C ILE A 262 7.29 15.06 10.56
N GLU A 263 8.04 14.27 9.82
CA GLU A 263 9.18 14.74 9.04
C GLU A 263 9.03 14.32 7.58
N CYS A 264 9.27 15.27 6.69
CA CYS A 264 9.52 15.01 5.28
C CYS A 264 10.94 14.46 5.14
N MET A 265 11.08 13.39 4.35
CA MET A 265 12.34 12.70 4.11
C MET A 265 12.87 12.93 2.68
N TYR A 266 12.19 13.77 1.89
CA TYR A 266 12.52 14.01 0.50
C TYR A 266 13.72 14.97 0.34
N GLY A 267 14.46 14.82 -0.76
CA GLY A 267 15.67 15.60 -1.02
C GLY A 267 16.92 15.07 -0.31
N HIS A 268 18.00 15.85 -0.38
CA HIS A 268 19.34 15.38 -0.01
C HIS A 268 19.94 16.12 1.20
N LYS A 269 19.17 17.01 1.85
CA LYS A 269 19.60 17.76 3.04
C LYS A 269 19.13 17.15 4.37
N GLY A 270 18.56 15.95 4.32
CA GLY A 270 18.11 15.21 5.51
C GLY A 270 16.66 15.51 5.93
N PRO A 271 16.21 14.88 7.04
CA PRO A 271 14.84 15.02 7.54
C PRO A 271 14.54 16.45 7.96
N HIS A 272 13.34 16.93 7.65
CA HIS A 272 12.89 18.29 7.95
C HIS A 272 11.37 18.32 8.16
N LYS A 273 10.81 19.46 8.57
CA LYS A 273 9.40 19.53 8.98
C LYS A 273 8.45 19.21 7.83
N GLY A 274 7.51 18.30 8.09
CA GLY A 274 6.39 18.00 7.19
C GLY A 274 5.07 17.89 7.95
N ASP A 275 3.98 17.82 7.19
CA ASP A 275 2.62 17.65 7.69
C ASP A 275 1.92 16.48 6.95
N ILE A 276 0.99 15.82 7.64
CA ILE A 276 0.07 14.83 7.07
C ILE A 276 -1.36 15.25 7.34
N GLN A 277 -2.18 15.26 6.30
CA GLN A 277 -3.61 15.55 6.39
C GLN A 277 -4.40 14.33 5.94
N THR A 278 -5.24 13.80 6.83
CA THR A 278 -6.18 12.72 6.49
C THR A 278 -7.51 13.34 6.11
N VAL A 279 -7.93 13.20 4.85
CA VAL A 279 -9.19 13.76 4.35
C VAL A 279 -10.33 12.76 4.51
N LYS A 280 -10.06 11.50 4.16
CA LYS A 280 -10.99 10.36 4.23
C LYS A 280 -10.25 9.13 4.73
N LYS A 281 -10.99 8.06 5.06
CA LYS A 281 -10.39 6.76 5.44
C LYS A 281 -9.45 6.21 4.36
N ASP A 282 -9.78 6.45 3.10
CA ASP A 282 -9.08 5.91 1.93
C ASP A 282 -8.28 6.98 1.17
N GLU A 283 -7.99 8.12 1.81
CA GLU A 283 -7.23 9.22 1.22
C GLU A 283 -6.49 10.06 2.27
N PHE A 284 -5.19 10.26 2.08
CA PHE A 284 -4.40 11.21 2.86
C PHE A 284 -3.43 11.99 1.97
N SER A 285 -2.89 13.09 2.48
CA SER A 285 -1.89 13.88 1.77
C SER A 285 -0.71 14.25 2.66
N THR A 286 0.46 14.39 2.04
CA THR A 286 1.67 14.94 2.65
C THR A 286 1.87 16.38 2.20
N LYS A 287 2.46 17.20 3.07
CA LYS A 287 2.93 18.54 2.71
C LYS A 287 4.31 18.77 3.30
N CYS A 288 5.24 19.24 2.48
CA CYS A 288 6.51 19.76 2.95
C CYS A 288 6.39 21.27 3.20
N ASN A 289 6.89 21.74 4.34
CA ASN A 289 6.89 23.17 4.68
C ASN A 289 8.24 23.86 4.39
N GLN A 290 9.26 23.09 4.02
CA GLN A 290 10.66 23.52 3.88
C GLN A 290 11.27 22.93 2.59
N THR A 291 10.72 23.30 1.44
CA THR A 291 11.12 22.74 0.13
C THR A 291 12.52 23.17 -0.32
N ASP A 292 13.16 24.11 0.36
CA ASP A 292 14.58 24.44 0.23
C ASP A 292 15.48 23.23 0.52
N HIS A 293 15.00 22.26 1.30
CA HIS A 293 15.68 20.99 1.57
C HIS A 293 15.74 20.06 0.35
N HIS A 294 14.85 20.29 -0.62
CA HIS A 294 14.77 19.50 -1.84
C HIS A 294 15.71 20.03 -2.94
N ARG A 295 16.17 21.28 -2.81
CA ARG A 295 17.00 21.96 -3.80
C ARG A 295 18.46 21.56 -3.66
N MET A 296 19.12 21.30 -4.78
CA MET A 296 20.56 21.04 -4.82
C MET A 296 21.36 22.30 -5.19
N PRO A 297 22.62 22.45 -4.74
CA PRO A 297 23.45 23.63 -5.02
C PRO A 297 23.65 23.91 -6.52
N GLY A 298 23.77 22.86 -7.35
CA GLY A 298 23.84 22.94 -8.81
C GLY A 298 22.48 23.13 -9.50
N GLY A 299 21.45 23.47 -8.73
CA GLY A 299 20.10 23.77 -9.20
C GLY A 299 19.41 22.60 -9.89
N ARG A 300 18.44 22.92 -10.75
CA ARG A 300 17.58 21.95 -11.45
C ARG A 300 18.35 20.96 -12.33
N GLN A 301 19.55 21.33 -12.78
CA GLN A 301 20.39 20.45 -13.59
C GLN A 301 20.99 19.32 -12.76
N GLU A 302 21.48 19.63 -11.56
CA GLU A 302 22.00 18.62 -10.63
C GLU A 302 20.88 17.74 -10.10
N GLU A 303 19.72 18.33 -9.78
CA GLU A 303 18.52 17.58 -9.40
C GLU A 303 18.11 16.57 -10.48
N PHE A 304 18.13 16.97 -11.76
CA PHE A 304 17.82 16.08 -12.87
C PHE A 304 18.83 14.95 -13.02
N ARG A 305 20.14 15.25 -12.96
CA ARG A 305 21.20 14.24 -13.07
C ARG A 305 21.12 13.22 -11.94
N THR A 306 20.92 13.68 -10.71
CA THR A 306 20.79 12.81 -9.53
C THR A 306 19.54 11.92 -9.64
N TRP A 307 18.41 12.51 -10.03
CA TRP A 307 17.18 11.75 -10.27
C TRP A 307 17.34 10.73 -11.40
N LEU A 308 18.04 11.08 -12.49
CA LEU A 308 18.28 10.19 -13.62
C LEU A 308 19.18 9.00 -13.21
N GLU A 309 20.21 9.25 -12.43
CA GLU A 309 21.06 8.21 -11.86
C GLU A 309 20.25 7.28 -10.94
N GLU A 310 19.38 7.83 -10.08
CA GLU A 310 18.53 7.05 -9.20
C GLU A 310 17.52 6.19 -9.97
N GLU A 311 16.83 6.75 -10.97
CA GLU A 311 15.73 6.09 -11.70
C GLU A 311 16.18 5.20 -12.85
N TRP A 312 17.30 5.51 -13.49
CA TRP A 312 17.78 4.82 -14.69
C TRP A 312 19.18 4.24 -14.57
N GLY A 313 20.02 4.72 -13.63
CA GLY A 313 21.40 4.27 -13.47
C GLY A 313 22.29 4.56 -14.69
N ARG A 314 21.90 5.54 -15.52
CA ARG A 314 22.58 5.93 -16.76
C ARG A 314 22.60 7.44 -16.90
N THR A 315 23.56 7.96 -17.68
CA THR A 315 23.52 9.36 -18.09
C THR A 315 22.52 9.57 -19.23
N LEU A 316 22.17 10.82 -19.52
CA LEU A 316 21.21 11.11 -20.60
C LEU A 316 21.82 10.78 -21.96
N GLU A 317 23.14 10.94 -22.07
CA GLU A 317 23.94 10.66 -23.26
C GLU A 317 24.00 9.16 -23.58
N ASP A 318 23.95 8.29 -22.56
CA ASP A 318 23.92 6.83 -22.72
C ASP A 318 22.57 6.30 -23.22
N ILE A 319 21.53 7.14 -23.24
CA ILE A 319 20.19 6.79 -23.68
C ILE A 319 20.05 7.14 -25.15
N PHE A 320 20.30 6.17 -26.03
CA PHE A 320 20.40 6.39 -27.48
C PHE A 320 19.13 6.92 -28.17
N HIS A 321 17.94 6.64 -27.63
CA HIS A 321 16.68 7.03 -28.26
C HIS A 321 16.20 8.42 -27.80
N GLU A 322 16.16 9.39 -28.72
CA GLU A 322 15.75 10.77 -28.40
C GLU A 322 14.34 10.84 -27.80
N HIS A 323 13.39 10.08 -28.34
CA HIS A 323 12.03 10.01 -27.80
C HIS A 323 11.99 9.56 -26.33
N MET A 324 12.85 8.61 -25.94
CA MET A 324 12.98 8.15 -24.56
C MET A 324 13.56 9.25 -23.67
N GLN A 325 14.55 10.00 -24.15
CA GLN A 325 15.08 11.16 -23.43
C GLN A 325 13.99 12.21 -23.17
N GLU A 326 13.12 12.48 -24.14
CA GLU A 326 11.99 13.42 -24.01
C GLU A 326 10.98 12.95 -22.95
N LEU A 327 10.59 11.67 -22.99
CA LEU A 327 9.67 11.09 -22.01
C LEU A 327 10.25 11.15 -20.58
N ILE A 328 11.53 10.84 -20.43
CA ILE A 328 12.26 10.92 -19.16
C ILE A 328 12.28 12.36 -18.63
N LEU A 329 12.59 13.31 -19.50
CA LEU A 329 12.66 14.72 -19.13
C LEU A 329 11.28 15.25 -18.73
N MET A 330 10.25 14.86 -19.48
CA MET A 330 8.86 15.18 -19.18
C MET A 330 8.42 14.60 -17.83
N LYS A 331 8.73 13.32 -17.57
CA LYS A 331 8.44 12.66 -16.28
C LYS A 331 9.13 13.39 -15.13
N PHE A 332 10.41 13.74 -15.26
CA PHE A 332 11.11 14.51 -14.24
C PHE A 332 10.45 15.87 -13.99
N ILE A 333 10.20 16.66 -15.04
CA ILE A 333 9.63 18.00 -14.91
C ILE A 333 8.25 17.94 -14.26
N TYR A 334 7.41 17.00 -14.68
CA TYR A 334 6.05 16.85 -14.18
C TYR A 334 6.03 16.40 -12.71
N THR A 335 6.71 15.30 -12.40
CA THR A 335 6.71 14.71 -11.05
C THR A 335 7.36 15.65 -10.01
N SER A 336 8.41 16.37 -10.40
CA SER A 336 9.09 17.32 -9.50
C SER A 336 8.28 18.58 -9.19
N GLN A 337 7.20 18.90 -9.93
CA GLN A 337 6.30 20.01 -9.56
C GLN A 337 5.55 19.76 -8.25
N TYR A 338 5.33 18.49 -7.90
CA TYR A 338 4.63 18.12 -6.68
C TYR A 338 5.48 18.39 -5.44
N ASP A 339 6.81 18.35 -5.57
CA ASP A 339 7.76 18.64 -4.50
C ASP A 339 7.45 17.90 -3.18
N ASN A 340 7.09 16.60 -3.33
CA ASN A 340 6.62 15.70 -2.26
C ASN A 340 5.35 16.14 -1.51
N CYS A 341 4.61 17.14 -2.03
CA CYS A 341 3.26 17.48 -1.61
C CYS A 341 2.26 16.64 -2.42
N LEU A 342 1.99 15.42 -1.93
CA LEU A 342 1.29 14.39 -2.67
C LEU A 342 -0.03 14.02 -1.97
N THR A 343 -1.04 13.70 -2.78
CA THR A 343 -2.26 13.02 -2.29
C THR A 343 -2.15 11.54 -2.63
N TYR A 344 -2.51 10.70 -1.68
CA TYR A 344 -2.41 9.24 -1.76
C TYR A 344 -3.80 8.65 -1.62
N ARG A 345 -4.12 7.72 -2.50
CA ARG A 345 -5.40 7.01 -2.49
C ARG A 345 -5.16 5.53 -2.22
N ARG A 346 -6.02 4.95 -1.39
CA ARG A 346 -5.82 3.59 -0.90
C ARG A 346 -5.96 2.58 -2.04
N ILE A 347 -5.04 1.63 -2.08
CA ILE A 347 -5.10 0.45 -2.94
C ILE A 347 -4.93 -0.80 -2.09
N TYR A 348 -5.28 -1.96 -2.64
CA TYR A 348 -5.14 -3.24 -1.97
C TYR A 348 -4.46 -4.26 -2.88
N LEU A 349 -3.82 -5.25 -2.27
CA LEU A 349 -3.43 -6.46 -2.96
C LEU A 349 -4.68 -7.29 -3.31
N PRO A 350 -4.64 -7.99 -4.46
CA PRO A 350 -5.73 -8.86 -4.89
C PRO A 350 -5.91 -10.03 -3.91
N PRO A 351 -7.16 -10.37 -3.55
CA PRO A 351 -7.46 -11.64 -2.89
C PRO A 351 -6.99 -12.83 -3.74
N CYS A 352 -6.56 -13.91 -3.09
CA CYS A 352 -6.11 -15.13 -3.75
C CYS A 352 -7.20 -16.21 -3.62
N LEU A 353 -7.59 -16.82 -4.74
CA LEU A 353 -8.53 -17.94 -4.79
C LEU A 353 -7.79 -19.23 -5.17
N PRO A 354 -8.20 -20.41 -4.66
CA PRO A 354 -7.59 -21.69 -5.02
C PRO A 354 -7.66 -22.04 -6.52
N SER A 355 -8.61 -21.44 -7.24
CA SER A 355 -8.81 -21.60 -8.68
C SER A 355 -7.90 -20.72 -9.55
N ASP A 356 -7.15 -19.80 -8.94
CA ASP A 356 -6.32 -18.85 -9.68
C ASP A 356 -5.19 -19.57 -10.42
N LEU A 357 -4.92 -19.13 -11.66
CA LEU A 357 -3.88 -19.71 -12.51
C LEU A 357 -2.48 -19.62 -11.88
N LEU A 358 -2.23 -18.53 -11.15
CA LEU A 358 -1.02 -18.30 -10.35
C LEU A 358 -1.36 -17.39 -9.17
N GLN A 359 -0.46 -17.26 -8.20
CA GLN A 359 -0.67 -16.34 -7.09
C GLN A 359 -0.85 -14.89 -7.64
N PRO A 360 -1.98 -14.22 -7.37
CA PRO A 360 -2.15 -12.83 -7.81
C PRO A 360 -1.23 -11.90 -7.01
N GLY A 361 -0.99 -10.70 -7.52
CA GLY A 361 -0.07 -9.76 -6.86
C GLY A 361 0.51 -8.71 -7.79
N LEU A 362 1.62 -8.12 -7.37
CA LEU A 362 2.28 -7.04 -8.10
C LEU A 362 3.42 -7.58 -8.96
N PHE A 363 3.56 -7.03 -10.16
CA PHE A 363 4.60 -7.39 -11.12
C PHE A 363 5.25 -6.12 -11.67
N LYS A 364 6.54 -6.23 -11.94
CA LYS A 364 7.35 -5.24 -12.66
C LYS A 364 7.29 -5.65 -14.13
N GLY A 365 7.09 -4.72 -15.06
CA GLY A 365 6.89 -5.03 -16.47
C GLY A 365 7.55 -4.03 -17.41
N THR A 366 8.03 -4.49 -18.57
CA THR A 366 8.62 -3.61 -19.58
C THR A 366 7.57 -2.94 -20.47
N TYR A 367 7.62 -1.62 -20.60
CA TYR A 367 6.72 -0.80 -21.44
C TYR A 367 7.48 0.05 -22.46
N GLY A 368 8.44 -0.58 -23.15
CA GLY A 368 9.18 0.05 -24.25
C GLY A 368 9.92 1.32 -23.81
N SER A 369 9.70 2.43 -24.51
CA SER A 369 10.39 3.71 -24.26
C SER A 369 9.98 4.40 -22.96
N HIS A 370 8.93 3.92 -22.28
CA HIS A 370 8.54 4.42 -20.96
C HIS A 370 9.35 3.77 -19.81
N GLY A 371 10.06 2.67 -20.10
CA GLY A 371 10.85 1.91 -19.13
C GLY A 371 10.02 0.85 -18.42
N LEU A 372 10.32 0.62 -17.14
CA LEU A 372 9.59 -0.34 -16.31
C LEU A 372 8.39 0.32 -15.63
N GLU A 373 7.28 -0.41 -15.61
CA GLU A 373 6.07 -0.05 -14.88
C GLU A 373 5.67 -1.16 -13.90
N ILE A 374 4.91 -0.80 -12.87
CA ILE A 374 4.35 -1.71 -11.87
C ILE A 374 2.90 -1.96 -12.25
N ILE A 375 2.52 -3.23 -12.38
CA ILE A 375 1.15 -3.67 -12.61
C ILE A 375 0.68 -4.57 -11.47
N MET A 376 -0.63 -4.65 -11.29
CA MET A 376 -1.30 -5.55 -10.38
C MET A 376 -2.09 -6.59 -11.17
N LEU A 377 -1.69 -7.86 -11.07
CA LEU A 377 -2.39 -9.00 -11.64
C LEU A 377 -3.45 -9.51 -10.65
N SER A 378 -4.69 -9.58 -11.10
CA SER A 378 -5.84 -10.07 -10.32
C SER A 378 -6.71 -11.01 -11.15
N PHE A 379 -7.41 -11.93 -10.50
CA PHE A 379 -8.29 -12.90 -11.14
C PHE A 379 -9.76 -12.58 -10.86
N HIS A 380 -10.58 -12.71 -11.90
CA HIS A 380 -12.00 -12.38 -11.93
C HIS A 380 -12.71 -13.49 -12.72
N ASP A 381 -13.14 -14.52 -12.01
CA ASP A 381 -13.68 -15.75 -12.60
C ASP A 381 -12.72 -16.39 -13.63
N SER A 382 -13.08 -16.31 -14.91
CA SER A 382 -12.31 -16.84 -16.04
C SER A 382 -11.46 -15.77 -16.75
N LYS A 383 -11.23 -14.63 -16.10
CA LYS A 383 -10.40 -13.55 -16.63
C LYS A 383 -9.27 -13.22 -15.67
N ALA A 384 -8.08 -13.03 -16.22
CA ALA A 384 -7.00 -12.35 -15.51
C ALA A 384 -6.89 -10.91 -15.98
N LYS A 385 -6.76 -9.97 -15.04
CA LYS A 385 -6.71 -8.52 -15.30
C LYS A 385 -5.44 -7.94 -14.72
N ALA A 386 -4.70 -7.20 -15.55
CA ALA A 386 -3.52 -6.44 -15.13
C ALA A 386 -3.83 -4.94 -15.10
N THR A 387 -3.82 -4.33 -13.92
CA THR A 387 -4.08 -2.89 -13.71
C THR A 387 -2.78 -2.15 -13.45
N LYS A 388 -2.55 -1.01 -14.11
CA LYS A 388 -1.34 -0.20 -13.89
C LYS A 388 -1.34 0.47 -12.51
N LEU A 389 -0.30 0.26 -11.72
CA LEU A 389 -0.03 1.00 -10.49
C LEU A 389 0.90 2.19 -10.75
N THR A 390 1.86 2.01 -11.64
CA THR A 390 2.55 3.09 -12.33
C THR A 390 2.20 3.04 -13.80
N GLY A 391 2.20 4.19 -14.45
CA GLY A 391 1.88 4.28 -15.86
C GLY A 391 2.57 5.43 -16.54
N ASP A 392 2.05 5.75 -17.72
CA ASP A 392 2.68 6.66 -18.65
C ASP A 392 1.60 7.52 -19.34
N PRO A 393 2.00 8.59 -20.05
CA PRO A 393 1.06 9.48 -20.72
C PRO A 393 0.19 8.81 -21.80
N ASN A 394 0.55 7.62 -22.29
CA ASN A 394 -0.24 6.86 -23.23
C ASN A 394 -1.28 6.04 -22.49
N VAL A 395 -0.88 5.18 -21.55
CA VAL A 395 -1.80 4.42 -20.71
C VAL A 395 -1.51 4.74 -19.23
N PRO A 396 -2.32 5.62 -18.62
CA PRO A 396 -2.13 6.09 -17.26
C PRO A 396 -2.16 5.00 -16.18
N ALA A 397 -1.57 5.31 -15.03
CA ALA A 397 -1.82 4.59 -13.79
C ALA A 397 -3.32 4.53 -13.48
N GLY A 398 -3.79 3.40 -12.96
CA GLY A 398 -5.19 3.10 -12.70
C GLY A 398 -5.90 2.37 -13.84
N GLN A 399 -5.36 2.43 -15.07
CA GLN A 399 -6.00 1.80 -16.23
C GLN A 399 -5.72 0.29 -16.32
N LEU A 400 -6.67 -0.44 -16.92
CA LEU A 400 -6.57 -1.87 -17.22
C LEU A 400 -5.70 -2.07 -18.46
N THR A 401 -4.43 -2.40 -18.26
CA THR A 401 -3.46 -2.54 -19.36
C THR A 401 -3.55 -3.87 -20.09
N LEU A 402 -3.88 -4.97 -19.41
CA LEU A 402 -4.07 -6.29 -20.03
C LEU A 402 -5.34 -6.96 -19.48
N GLU A 403 -6.09 -7.62 -20.36
CA GLU A 403 -7.16 -8.58 -19.99
C GLU A 403 -6.92 -9.89 -20.74
N ILE A 404 -6.87 -11.00 -19.99
CA ILE A 404 -6.55 -12.33 -20.50
C ILE A 404 -7.79 -13.21 -20.31
N ASP A 405 -8.22 -13.88 -21.38
CA ASP A 405 -9.33 -14.84 -21.35
C ASP A 405 -8.79 -16.24 -21.06
N LEU A 406 -9.00 -16.73 -19.84
CA LEU A 406 -8.48 -18.02 -19.38
C LEU A 406 -9.23 -19.21 -19.98
N ASN A 407 -10.38 -18.98 -20.63
CA ASN A 407 -11.11 -20.03 -21.35
C ASN A 407 -10.60 -20.21 -22.79
N ARG A 408 -9.65 -19.39 -23.24
CA ARG A 408 -9.13 -19.39 -24.62
C ARG A 408 -7.63 -19.68 -24.64
N PRO A 409 -7.22 -20.92 -24.33
CA PRO A 409 -5.83 -21.31 -24.46
C PRO A 409 -5.40 -21.29 -25.93
N VAL A 410 -4.21 -20.77 -26.19
CA VAL A 410 -3.59 -20.76 -27.52
C VAL A 410 -2.50 -21.81 -27.53
N ARG A 411 -2.59 -22.79 -28.44
CA ARG A 411 -1.54 -23.80 -28.60
C ARG A 411 -0.41 -23.22 -29.44
N LEU A 412 0.79 -23.19 -28.88
CA LEU A 412 1.96 -22.78 -29.64
C LEU A 412 2.36 -23.87 -30.64
N PRO A 413 2.80 -23.50 -31.85
CA PRO A 413 3.38 -24.44 -32.78
C PRO A 413 4.81 -24.80 -32.36
N ASP A 414 5.51 -25.60 -33.14
CA ASP A 414 6.92 -25.89 -32.90
C ASP A 414 7.82 -24.63 -32.99
N LEU A 415 9.09 -24.78 -32.59
CA LEU A 415 10.04 -23.67 -32.52
C LEU A 415 10.34 -22.98 -33.86
N GLU A 416 10.21 -23.68 -34.99
CA GLU A 416 10.47 -23.08 -36.31
C GLU A 416 9.31 -22.17 -36.69
N HIS A 417 8.09 -22.64 -36.50
CA HIS A 417 6.85 -21.91 -36.78
C HIS A 417 6.62 -20.75 -35.78
N GLN A 418 7.03 -20.89 -34.52
CA GLN A 418 7.02 -19.79 -33.53
C GLN A 418 7.85 -18.57 -33.99
N ARG A 419 8.85 -18.76 -34.86
CA ARG A 419 9.66 -17.65 -35.40
C ARG A 419 8.92 -16.79 -36.42
N SER A 420 7.80 -17.26 -36.98
CA SER A 420 6.99 -16.48 -37.93
C SER A 420 5.96 -15.63 -37.20
N MET A 421 6.03 -14.31 -37.41
CA MET A 421 5.05 -13.37 -36.88
C MET A 421 3.70 -13.52 -37.60
N GLU A 422 3.72 -13.88 -38.89
CA GLU A 422 2.52 -14.08 -39.69
C GLU A 422 1.68 -15.25 -39.15
N GLU A 423 2.35 -16.35 -38.80
CA GLU A 423 1.70 -17.52 -38.22
C GLU A 423 1.16 -17.27 -36.82
N LEU A 424 1.96 -16.65 -35.94
CA LEU A 424 1.48 -16.29 -34.61
C LEU A 424 0.28 -15.34 -34.70
N SER A 425 0.33 -14.35 -35.60
CA SER A 425 -0.77 -13.41 -35.82
C SER A 425 -2.04 -14.14 -36.26
N ARG A 426 -1.93 -15.07 -37.22
CA ARG A 426 -3.06 -15.88 -37.69
C ARG A 426 -3.74 -16.63 -36.54
N LEU A 427 -2.96 -17.35 -35.71
CA LEU A 427 -3.48 -18.12 -34.58
C LEU A 427 -4.24 -17.25 -33.57
N VAL A 428 -3.69 -16.09 -33.23
CA VAL A 428 -4.30 -15.21 -32.23
C VAL A 428 -5.52 -14.49 -32.81
N MET A 429 -5.49 -14.11 -34.09
CA MET A 429 -6.62 -13.46 -34.77
C MET A 429 -7.81 -14.41 -34.97
N GLU A 430 -7.57 -15.69 -35.27
CA GLU A 430 -8.65 -16.71 -35.31
C GLU A 430 -9.42 -16.76 -33.98
N VAL A 431 -8.68 -16.81 -32.85
CA VAL A 431 -9.29 -16.79 -31.51
C VAL A 431 -9.95 -15.44 -31.20
N HIS A 432 -9.39 -14.33 -31.69
CA HIS A 432 -9.99 -13.00 -31.53
C HIS A 432 -11.35 -12.90 -32.24
N GLU A 433 -11.45 -13.38 -33.47
CA GLU A 433 -12.71 -13.39 -34.24
C GLU A 433 -13.78 -14.27 -33.57
N GLU A 434 -13.40 -15.42 -33.03
CA GLU A 434 -14.29 -16.27 -32.23
C GLU A 434 -14.77 -15.56 -30.95
N ALA A 435 -13.88 -14.84 -30.27
CA ALA A 435 -14.22 -14.08 -29.08
C ALA A 435 -15.20 -12.94 -29.38
N GLN A 436 -14.99 -12.21 -30.48
CA GLN A 436 -15.89 -11.14 -30.93
C GLN A 436 -17.29 -11.66 -31.29
N ARG A 437 -17.37 -12.79 -32.03
CA ARG A 437 -18.66 -13.44 -32.34
C ARG A 437 -19.42 -13.87 -31.09
N GLY A 438 -18.71 -14.41 -30.09
CA GLY A 438 -19.33 -14.82 -28.81
C GLY A 438 -19.87 -13.67 -27.97
N LEU A 439 -19.27 -12.48 -28.06
CA LEU A 439 -19.77 -11.26 -27.40
C LEU A 439 -21.02 -10.73 -28.11
N GLN A 440 -21.00 -10.64 -29.44
CA GLN A 440 -22.15 -10.19 -30.23
C GLN A 440 -23.39 -11.09 -30.08
N ALA A 441 -23.20 -12.40 -29.91
CA ALA A 441 -24.30 -13.33 -29.66
C ALA A 441 -24.91 -13.22 -28.25
N ARG A 442 -24.18 -12.67 -27.26
CA ARG A 442 -24.68 -12.41 -25.90
C ARG A 442 -25.44 -11.10 -25.77
N ASP A 443 -25.15 -10.12 -26.62
CA ASP A 443 -25.81 -8.80 -26.63
C ASP A 443 -26.99 -8.71 -27.61
N ALA A 444 -27.37 -9.80 -28.28
CA ALA A 444 -28.56 -9.85 -29.12
C ALA A 444 -29.85 -9.88 -28.26
N PRO A 445 -30.89 -9.06 -28.56
CA PRO A 445 -32.16 -9.12 -27.85
C PRO A 445 -32.82 -10.49 -28.07
N SER A 446 -33.17 -11.18 -26.98
CA SER A 446 -34.03 -12.36 -27.02
C SER A 446 -35.42 -11.95 -27.50
N GLU A 447 -35.69 -12.06 -28.80
CA GLU A 447 -37.06 -11.97 -29.30
C GLU A 447 -37.90 -13.14 -28.76
N ALA A 448 -38.98 -12.72 -28.09
CA ALA A 448 -40.12 -13.45 -27.58
C ALA A 448 -40.21 -14.96 -27.87
N ALA A 449 -40.23 -15.73 -26.78
CA ALA A 449 -40.94 -17.00 -26.74
C ALA A 449 -42.44 -16.76 -26.96
N GLU A 450 -42.97 -17.16 -28.11
CA GLU A 450 -44.40 -17.43 -28.28
C GLU A 450 -44.69 -18.92 -28.03
N VAL A 451 -45.49 -19.14 -26.99
CA VAL A 451 -46.19 -20.38 -26.62
C VAL A 451 -47.50 -20.40 -27.42
N ALA A 452 -47.87 -21.43 -28.21
CA ALA A 452 -48.74 -22.59 -27.88
C ALA A 452 -49.45 -23.12 -29.17
N PRO A 453 -50.23 -24.24 -29.20
CA PRO A 453 -50.13 -25.52 -28.48
C PRO A 453 -50.52 -26.74 -29.42
N PRO A 454 -51.09 -27.90 -28.99
CA PRO A 454 -50.59 -29.23 -29.39
C PRO A 454 -51.54 -30.01 -30.32
N GLN A 455 -51.02 -30.95 -31.13
CA GLN A 455 -51.87 -31.95 -31.79
C GLN A 455 -51.22 -33.33 -31.71
N GLY A 456 -52.08 -34.31 -31.38
CA GLY A 456 -51.70 -35.57 -30.74
C GLY A 456 -51.43 -36.74 -31.69
N ALA A 457 -50.96 -37.82 -31.04
CA ALA A 457 -51.16 -39.25 -31.31
C ALA A 457 -50.58 -39.78 -32.65
N GLU A 458 -49.96 -40.95 -32.81
CA GLU A 458 -49.97 -42.27 -32.18
C GLU A 458 -48.57 -42.88 -32.46
N GLY A 459 -47.89 -43.69 -31.64
CA GLY A 459 -48.21 -45.06 -31.27
C GLY A 459 -47.01 -45.99 -31.55
N LEU A 460 -46.78 -46.95 -30.64
CA LEU A 460 -46.08 -48.25 -30.78
C LEU A 460 -44.55 -48.38 -30.55
N ASP A 461 -44.25 -48.99 -29.40
CA ASP A 461 -43.39 -50.17 -29.17
C ASP A 461 -41.98 -50.24 -29.76
N SER A 462 -40.98 -50.24 -28.87
CA SER A 462 -40.26 -51.48 -28.49
C SER A 462 -39.12 -51.21 -27.50
N ALA A 463 -39.09 -52.01 -26.44
CA ALA A 463 -37.91 -52.25 -25.59
C ALA A 463 -37.48 -53.72 -25.78
N PRO A 464 -36.37 -54.17 -25.15
CA PRO A 464 -34.97 -53.98 -25.52
C PRO A 464 -34.34 -55.33 -25.94
N PRO A 465 -33.01 -55.40 -26.14
CA PRO A 465 -32.34 -56.56 -25.54
C PRO A 465 -31.17 -56.16 -24.65
N ALA A 466 -31.15 -56.81 -23.49
CA ALA A 466 -30.02 -56.91 -22.59
C ALA A 466 -29.07 -58.04 -23.04
N GLY A 467 -27.78 -57.84 -22.76
CA GLY A 467 -26.69 -58.82 -22.93
C GLY A 467 -25.36 -58.06 -22.85
N ALA A 468 -24.92 -57.67 -21.65
CA ALA A 468 -23.93 -58.41 -20.85
C ALA A 468 -22.53 -58.35 -21.45
N GLU A 469 -21.64 -57.51 -20.90
CA GLU A 469 -20.57 -57.93 -19.99
C GLU A 469 -19.77 -56.70 -19.52
N GLY A 470 -19.35 -56.73 -18.27
CA GLY A 470 -18.84 -55.57 -17.53
C GLY A 470 -17.39 -55.22 -17.82
N VAL A 471 -17.08 -53.93 -17.70
CA VAL A 471 -15.76 -53.42 -17.32
C VAL A 471 -16.01 -52.23 -16.37
N GLU A 472 -15.37 -52.27 -15.21
CA GLU A 472 -15.46 -51.24 -14.17
C GLU A 472 -15.02 -49.85 -14.67
N PRO A 473 -15.55 -48.75 -14.10
CA PRO A 473 -15.03 -47.41 -14.35
C PRO A 473 -13.69 -47.25 -13.62
N GLY A 474 -12.60 -47.46 -14.36
CA GLY A 474 -11.25 -47.17 -13.91
C GLY A 474 -11.11 -45.69 -13.54
N ALA A 475 -11.01 -45.43 -12.25
CA ALA A 475 -10.45 -44.20 -11.70
C ALA A 475 -8.95 -44.13 -12.03
N ALA A 476 -8.61 -43.32 -13.04
CA ALA A 476 -7.31 -42.68 -13.27
C ALA A 476 -7.48 -41.75 -14.49
N ALA A 477 -7.10 -40.47 -14.50
CA ALA A 477 -5.93 -39.90 -13.88
C ALA A 477 -6.21 -38.52 -13.28
N CYS A 478 -5.85 -38.37 -12.02
CA CYS A 478 -5.48 -37.10 -11.44
C CYS A 478 -4.20 -36.57 -12.11
N SER A 479 -4.17 -35.25 -12.30
CA SER A 479 -2.97 -34.39 -12.26
C SER A 479 -1.76 -34.81 -13.13
N ALA A 480 -1.80 -34.47 -14.41
CA ALA A 480 -0.56 -34.08 -15.09
C ALA A 480 -0.42 -32.56 -14.95
N ALA A 481 0.66 -32.11 -14.29
CA ALA A 481 1.04 -30.71 -14.39
C ALA A 481 1.27 -30.36 -15.87
N PRO A 482 0.94 -29.14 -16.33
CA PRO A 482 1.18 -28.75 -17.72
C PRO A 482 2.67 -28.92 -18.02
N GLU A 483 3.02 -29.84 -18.92
CA GLU A 483 4.40 -30.02 -19.33
C GLU A 483 4.90 -28.72 -19.97
N SER A 484 6.03 -28.22 -19.50
CA SER A 484 6.63 -27.01 -20.04
C SER A 484 7.11 -27.27 -21.47
N GLN A 485 6.75 -26.40 -22.40
CA GLN A 485 7.18 -26.49 -23.81
C GLN A 485 8.22 -25.41 -24.14
N PRO A 486 9.11 -25.66 -25.12
CA PRO A 486 10.05 -24.65 -25.61
C PRO A 486 9.36 -23.40 -26.17
N PHE A 487 9.98 -22.24 -25.96
CA PHE A 487 9.46 -20.95 -26.38
C PHE A 487 10.54 -20.07 -27.01
N VAL A 488 10.21 -19.44 -28.14
CA VAL A 488 11.02 -18.41 -28.80
C VAL A 488 10.13 -17.29 -29.33
N LEU A 489 10.59 -16.04 -29.20
CA LEU A 489 9.88 -14.90 -29.79
C LEU A 489 9.94 -14.95 -31.33
N PRO A 490 8.86 -14.52 -32.03
CA PRO A 490 8.89 -14.36 -33.48
C PRO A 490 9.95 -13.36 -33.93
N LEU A 491 10.49 -13.57 -35.14
CA LEU A 491 11.43 -12.65 -35.74
C LEU A 491 10.77 -11.29 -35.97
N GLY A 492 11.50 -10.22 -35.63
CA GLY A 492 11.00 -8.84 -35.74
C GLY A 492 10.15 -8.37 -34.56
N VAL A 493 9.87 -9.21 -33.57
CA VAL A 493 9.25 -8.77 -32.31
C VAL A 493 10.30 -8.09 -31.44
N MET A 494 10.05 -6.84 -31.10
CA MET A 494 10.93 -6.02 -30.27
C MET A 494 10.78 -6.38 -28.79
N ALA A 495 11.86 -6.81 -28.16
CA ALA A 495 11.92 -7.05 -26.72
C ALA A 495 12.99 -6.16 -26.09
N ARG A 496 12.67 -5.51 -24.96
CA ARG A 496 13.66 -4.74 -24.17
C ARG A 496 14.64 -5.66 -23.44
N ASN A 497 14.16 -6.81 -23.00
CA ASN A 497 14.96 -7.87 -22.41
C ASN A 497 15.36 -8.87 -23.49
N GLU A 498 16.67 -8.97 -23.77
CA GLU A 498 17.21 -10.05 -24.61
C GLU A 498 17.21 -11.40 -23.86
N VAL A 499 17.25 -11.35 -22.53
CA VAL A 499 17.19 -12.50 -21.64
C VAL A 499 15.76 -12.66 -21.13
N TYR A 500 15.09 -13.72 -21.60
CA TYR A 500 13.77 -14.15 -21.16
C TYR A 500 13.73 -15.69 -21.09
N PRO A 501 12.80 -16.29 -20.32
CA PRO A 501 12.68 -17.74 -20.20
C PRO A 501 12.43 -18.42 -21.57
N ARG A 502 13.14 -19.51 -21.83
CA ARG A 502 13.07 -20.26 -23.11
C ARG A 502 12.06 -21.41 -23.10
N THR A 503 11.23 -21.47 -22.07
CA THR A 503 10.18 -22.47 -21.89
C THR A 503 8.96 -21.80 -21.27
N CYS A 504 7.75 -22.17 -21.70
CA CYS A 504 6.50 -21.68 -21.11
C CYS A 504 5.58 -22.85 -20.72
N LYS A 505 4.74 -22.63 -19.70
CA LYS A 505 3.73 -23.60 -19.24
C LYS A 505 2.44 -23.53 -20.06
N MET A 506 1.95 -22.32 -20.31
CA MET A 506 0.66 -22.09 -20.96
C MET A 506 0.65 -20.78 -21.74
N CYS A 507 -0.21 -20.69 -22.75
CA CYS A 507 -0.49 -19.45 -23.46
C CYS A 507 -2.00 -19.24 -23.59
N PHE A 508 -2.43 -17.99 -23.49
CA PHE A 508 -3.84 -17.61 -23.55
C PHE A 508 -4.02 -16.40 -24.45
N TYR A 509 -5.19 -16.32 -25.08
CA TYR A 509 -5.62 -15.11 -25.75
C TYR A 509 -5.81 -13.98 -24.74
N GLY A 510 -5.34 -12.80 -25.11
CA GLY A 510 -5.59 -11.59 -24.33
C GLY A 510 -5.68 -10.36 -25.21
N THR A 511 -6.03 -9.25 -24.58
CA THR A 511 -6.04 -7.93 -25.21
C THR A 511 -5.27 -6.95 -24.34
N GLY A 512 -4.49 -6.09 -24.99
CA GLY A 512 -3.78 -4.99 -24.36
C GLY A 512 -4.46 -3.66 -24.66
N LEU A 513 -4.50 -2.75 -23.69
CA LEU A 513 -4.97 -1.39 -23.92
C LEU A 513 -3.82 -0.55 -24.46
N ILE A 514 -4.04 0.12 -25.59
CA ILE A 514 -3.13 1.12 -26.17
C ILE A 514 -3.87 2.44 -26.35
N ALA A 515 -3.13 3.54 -26.41
CA ALA A 515 -3.69 4.86 -26.72
C ALA A 515 -2.60 5.79 -27.23
N GLY A 516 -3.01 6.86 -27.92
CA GLY A 516 -2.14 7.98 -28.24
C GLY A 516 -1.71 8.77 -27.00
N HIS A 517 -0.74 9.67 -27.16
CA HIS A 517 -0.26 10.51 -26.07
C HIS A 517 -1.41 11.32 -25.45
N GLY A 518 -1.42 11.41 -24.12
CA GLY A 518 -2.52 12.04 -23.38
C GLY A 518 -3.75 11.14 -23.25
N PHE A 519 -3.57 9.81 -23.32
CA PHE A 519 -4.62 8.80 -23.29
C PHE A 519 -5.72 9.04 -24.34
N THR A 520 -5.30 9.42 -25.55
CA THR A 520 -6.21 9.78 -26.64
C THR A 520 -6.60 8.55 -27.46
N SER A 521 -7.89 8.42 -27.79
CA SER A 521 -8.45 7.30 -28.56
C SER A 521 -8.01 5.93 -28.05
N PRO A 522 -8.28 5.58 -26.78
CA PRO A 522 -7.88 4.30 -26.23
C PRO A 522 -8.61 3.13 -26.91
N GLU A 523 -7.86 2.10 -27.27
CA GLU A 523 -8.39 0.91 -27.92
C GLU A 523 -7.72 -0.37 -27.41
N ARG A 524 -8.44 -1.50 -27.51
CA ARG A 524 -7.92 -2.81 -27.11
C ARG A 524 -7.42 -3.56 -28.33
N THR A 525 -6.14 -3.92 -28.31
CA THR A 525 -5.51 -4.67 -29.39
C THR A 525 -5.26 -6.13 -28.96
N PRO A 526 -5.41 -7.09 -29.89
CA PRO A 526 -5.19 -8.51 -29.59
C PRO A 526 -3.72 -8.82 -29.32
N GLY A 527 -3.50 -9.81 -28.46
CA GLY A 527 -2.17 -10.26 -28.07
C GLY A 527 -2.15 -11.65 -27.48
N LEU A 528 -0.94 -12.16 -27.27
CA LEU A 528 -0.70 -13.47 -26.68
C LEU A 528 -0.13 -13.30 -25.27
N PHE A 529 -0.85 -13.79 -24.26
CA PHE A 529 -0.31 -13.95 -22.91
C PHE A 529 0.45 -15.28 -22.80
N ILE A 530 1.63 -15.25 -22.19
CA ILE A 530 2.54 -16.39 -22.04
C ILE A 530 2.90 -16.55 -20.57
N LEU A 531 2.54 -17.67 -19.95
CA LEU A 531 2.95 -18.02 -18.60
C LEU A 531 4.27 -18.80 -18.65
N PHE A 532 5.35 -18.24 -18.09
CA PHE A 532 6.64 -18.93 -18.02
C PHE A 532 6.72 -19.81 -16.78
N ASP A 533 6.45 -19.22 -15.62
CA ASP A 533 6.46 -19.88 -14.32
C ASP A 533 5.56 -19.12 -13.33
N ASP A 534 5.67 -19.43 -12.03
CA ASP A 534 4.77 -18.90 -11.02
C ASP A 534 5.02 -17.41 -10.73
N ASP A 535 6.17 -16.87 -11.16
CA ASP A 535 6.61 -15.51 -10.89
C ASP A 535 6.86 -14.68 -12.15
N ARG A 536 6.79 -15.29 -13.34
CA ARG A 536 7.08 -14.64 -14.61
C ARG A 536 6.08 -14.98 -15.69
N PHE A 537 5.65 -13.94 -16.41
CA PHE A 537 4.83 -14.06 -17.61
C PHE A 537 5.23 -13.01 -18.64
N GLY A 538 4.76 -13.17 -19.86
CA GLY A 538 4.97 -12.25 -20.96
C GLY A 538 3.69 -11.93 -21.71
N PHE A 539 3.71 -10.85 -22.47
CA PHE A 539 2.64 -10.47 -23.39
C PHE A 539 3.21 -10.00 -24.72
N ILE A 540 2.79 -10.63 -25.82
CA ILE A 540 3.12 -10.19 -27.19
C ILE A 540 2.00 -9.30 -27.69
N TRP A 541 2.33 -8.06 -28.00
CA TRP A 541 1.47 -7.06 -28.62
C TRP A 541 1.56 -7.22 -30.14
N LEU A 542 0.53 -7.79 -30.78
CA LEU A 542 0.59 -8.16 -32.21
C LEU A 542 0.82 -6.95 -33.11
N GLU A 543 -0.02 -5.93 -32.96
CA GLU A 543 0.00 -4.74 -33.83
C GLU A 543 1.29 -3.93 -33.66
N LEU A 544 1.83 -3.91 -32.44
CA LEU A 544 3.06 -3.19 -32.13
C LEU A 544 4.33 -4.00 -32.43
N LYS A 545 4.19 -5.29 -32.76
CA LYS A 545 5.32 -6.25 -32.85
C LYS A 545 6.27 -6.10 -31.66
N SER A 546 5.70 -6.08 -30.46
CA SER A 546 6.42 -5.79 -29.22
C SER A 546 6.18 -6.85 -28.17
N PHE A 547 7.16 -7.11 -27.31
CA PHE A 547 7.07 -8.04 -26.21
C PHE A 547 7.31 -7.36 -24.87
N SER A 548 6.36 -7.55 -23.95
CA SER A 548 6.48 -7.13 -22.56
C SER A 548 6.78 -8.34 -21.67
N LEU A 549 7.86 -8.29 -20.90
CA LEU A 549 8.19 -9.28 -19.88
C LEU A 549 7.80 -8.76 -18.50
N TYR A 550 7.22 -9.64 -17.67
CA TYR A 550 6.78 -9.33 -16.32
C TYR A 550 7.40 -10.27 -15.29
N SER A 551 7.82 -9.72 -14.16
CA SER A 551 8.40 -10.47 -13.03
C SER A 551 7.82 -10.00 -11.71
N ARG A 552 7.48 -10.95 -10.82
CA ARG A 552 6.81 -10.70 -9.54
C ARG A 552 7.62 -9.77 -8.63
N LEU A 553 6.91 -8.88 -7.94
CA LEU A 553 7.44 -8.14 -6.79
C LEU A 553 7.31 -9.01 -5.54
N THR A 554 8.44 -9.32 -4.90
CA THR A 554 8.54 -10.27 -3.79
C THR A 554 8.63 -9.62 -2.40
N ASP A 555 8.72 -8.28 -2.33
CA ASP A 555 8.69 -7.54 -1.07
C ASP A 555 7.41 -7.79 -0.26
N GLN A 556 7.56 -7.93 1.06
CA GLN A 556 6.42 -8.05 1.97
C GLN A 556 5.76 -6.68 2.19
N LEU A 557 4.53 -6.54 1.71
CA LEU A 557 3.73 -5.31 1.85
C LEU A 557 2.73 -5.44 3.01
N SER A 558 3.10 -4.91 4.19
CA SER A 558 2.23 -4.89 5.38
C SER A 558 0.95 -4.09 5.17
N HIS A 559 -0.14 -4.48 5.85
CA HIS A 559 -1.43 -3.78 5.83
C HIS A 559 -2.04 -3.58 4.43
N ALA A 560 -1.67 -4.40 3.45
CA ALA A 560 -2.05 -4.23 2.05
C ALA A 560 -3.25 -5.08 1.62
N GLN A 561 -3.72 -6.03 2.43
CA GLN A 561 -4.78 -6.96 2.05
C GLN A 561 -6.14 -6.26 1.95
N ALA A 562 -6.92 -6.62 0.93
CA ALA A 562 -8.29 -6.16 0.80
C ALA A 562 -9.18 -6.74 1.91
N PRO A 563 -10.10 -5.98 2.51
CA PRO A 563 -11.04 -6.51 3.49
C PRO A 563 -12.01 -7.57 2.93
N SER A 564 -12.35 -7.48 1.65
CA SER A 564 -13.23 -8.39 0.92
C SER A 564 -13.03 -8.23 -0.60
N MET A 565 -13.55 -9.16 -1.39
CA MET A 565 -13.49 -9.06 -2.86
C MET A 565 -14.26 -7.84 -3.36
N GLU A 566 -15.43 -7.52 -2.81
CA GLU A 566 -16.20 -6.35 -3.24
C GLU A 566 -15.44 -5.04 -2.97
N ARG A 567 -14.67 -4.99 -1.88
CA ARG A 567 -13.81 -3.84 -1.58
C ARG A 567 -12.63 -3.72 -2.54
N PHE A 568 -12.09 -4.85 -3.00
CA PHE A 568 -11.04 -4.87 -4.01
C PHE A 568 -11.57 -4.39 -5.37
N GLU A 569 -12.73 -4.89 -5.80
CA GLU A 569 -13.36 -4.47 -7.05
C GLU A 569 -13.77 -2.99 -7.04
N ALA A 570 -14.37 -2.52 -5.95
CA ALA A 570 -14.70 -1.10 -5.80
C ALA A 570 -13.46 -0.20 -5.86
N MET A 571 -12.32 -0.68 -5.33
CA MET A 571 -11.04 0.02 -5.43
C MET A 571 -10.55 0.08 -6.88
N LEU A 572 -10.63 -1.01 -7.64
CA LEU A 572 -10.28 -1.03 -9.07
C LEU A 572 -11.12 -0.05 -9.90
N CYS A 573 -12.44 -0.02 -9.70
CA CYS A 573 -13.32 0.91 -10.39
C CYS A 573 -12.96 2.37 -10.07
N ASN A 574 -12.67 2.66 -8.79
CA ASN A 574 -12.22 3.98 -8.39
C ASN A 574 -10.90 4.35 -9.08
N MET A 575 -9.91 3.45 -9.10
CA MET A 575 -8.62 3.71 -9.76
C MET A 575 -8.78 4.12 -11.23
N GLN A 576 -9.61 3.41 -11.99
CA GLN A 576 -9.87 3.72 -13.40
C GLN A 576 -10.50 5.11 -13.55
N SER A 577 -11.47 5.45 -12.70
CA SER A 577 -12.17 6.75 -12.74
C SER A 577 -11.28 7.95 -12.45
N TRP A 578 -10.13 7.77 -11.78
CA TRP A 578 -9.23 8.88 -11.42
C TRP A 578 -8.45 9.42 -12.62
N THR A 579 -8.24 8.57 -13.63
CA THR A 579 -7.40 8.84 -14.80
C THR A 579 -8.14 8.60 -16.12
N SER A 580 -9.48 8.48 -16.05
CA SER A 580 -10.39 8.41 -17.21
C SER A 580 -10.54 9.77 -17.90
#